data_AF-A0A840CMB3-F1
#
_entry.id   AF-A0A840CMB3-F1
#
_cell.length_a   1.000
_cell.length_b   1.000
_cell.length_c   1.000
_cell.angle_alpha   90.00
_cell.angle_beta   90.00
_cell.angle_gamma   90.00
#
_symmetry.space_group_name_H-M   'P 1'
#
loop_
_entity.id
_entity.type
_entity.pdbx_description
1 polymer ?
#
loop_
_entity_poly.entity_id
_entity_poly.type
_entity_poly.pdbx_seq_one_letter_code
_entity_poly.pdbx_strand_id
1 'polypeptide(L)'
;MEGFESYNKFKKDIKDSKQIYDITYHLYQLEKKRLKQELKQDKLKPTWKTTVGTIEHSPTALYERLEHLYPFKLRQLILISSITSLEVYLTDVILEIFKRDISPFKVSDTITFQRNYLLSMSSVNKIQNDIISKDFRNLTSGGLKEIEKYYKKLFEIDIRNIGINFQDIEEIHTRRHLFVHRNGITDLEYVKRFPAFGYKVSQQIKIEHNYLILSLNKLLEFGRLINKELSNKYPDANRNKRYYSGSNKFRKDLKNLMIDISILEDKFDIIDYLDNLEVDGIKFADYIVQITVLDNSCNLFISGRNDAISKFFNPIIEHGKMLINKTIEIKDSI
;
A
#
# COMPACT_ATOMS: atom_id res chain seq x y z
N MET A 1 -13.25 5.76 -6.18
CA MET A 1 -12.92 6.71 -5.10
C MET A 1 -11.40 6.75 -5.06
N GLU A 2 -10.82 7.74 -5.74
CA GLU A 2 -9.37 7.99 -5.75
C GLU A 2 -9.04 8.70 -4.42
N GLY A 3 -8.40 7.97 -3.51
CA GLY A 3 -7.80 8.50 -2.30
C GLY A 3 -6.30 8.24 -2.33
N PHE A 4 -5.64 8.42 -1.20
CA PHE A 4 -4.20 8.17 -1.06
C PHE A 4 -3.81 6.76 -1.51
N GLU A 5 -2.66 6.65 -2.19
CA GLU A 5 -2.16 5.38 -2.72
C GLU A 5 -1.91 4.37 -1.58
N SER A 6 -1.32 4.85 -0.48
CA SER A 6 -1.11 4.09 0.75
C SER A 6 -2.41 3.52 1.32
N TYR A 7 -3.53 4.24 1.25
CA TYR A 7 -4.83 3.71 1.68
C TYR A 7 -5.32 2.60 0.76
N ASN A 8 -5.16 2.76 -0.57
CA ASN A 8 -5.54 1.73 -1.53
C ASN A 8 -4.73 0.45 -1.32
N LYS A 9 -3.43 0.59 -1.06
CA LYS A 9 -2.55 -0.52 -0.69
C LYS A 9 -3.01 -1.21 0.60
N PHE A 10 -3.25 -0.45 1.67
CA PHE A 10 -3.78 -1.00 2.93
C PHE A 10 -5.11 -1.75 2.73
N LYS A 11 -6.06 -1.15 2.00
CA LYS A 11 -7.34 -1.78 1.69
C LYS A 11 -7.16 -3.11 0.95
N LYS A 12 -6.23 -3.15 -0.01
CA LYS A 12 -5.85 -4.37 -0.73
C LYS A 12 -5.23 -5.40 0.22
N ASP A 13 -4.27 -5.01 1.05
CA ASP A 13 -3.63 -5.91 2.02
C ASP A 13 -4.63 -6.54 3.00
N ILE A 14 -5.63 -5.78 3.48
CA ILE A 14 -6.69 -6.32 4.33
C ILE A 14 -7.58 -7.30 3.55
N LYS A 15 -7.90 -7.00 2.29
CA LYS A 15 -8.66 -7.91 1.42
C LYS A 15 -7.87 -9.20 1.19
N ASP A 16 -6.60 -9.10 0.85
CA ASP A 16 -5.72 -10.24 0.59
C ASP A 16 -5.55 -11.07 1.87
N SER A 17 -5.42 -10.44 3.04
CA SER A 17 -5.41 -11.10 4.35
C SER A 17 -6.69 -11.91 4.62
N LYS A 18 -7.86 -11.37 4.30
CA LYS A 18 -9.14 -12.10 4.39
C LYS A 18 -9.17 -13.30 3.44
N GLN A 19 -8.74 -13.12 2.20
CA GLN A 19 -8.72 -14.19 1.19
C GLN A 19 -7.75 -15.32 1.59
N ILE A 20 -6.54 -14.98 2.05
CA ILE A 20 -5.56 -15.95 2.55
C ILE A 20 -6.15 -16.72 3.73
N TYR A 21 -6.79 -16.02 4.66
CA TYR A 21 -7.43 -16.64 5.81
C TYR A 21 -8.52 -17.64 5.38
N ASP A 22 -9.44 -17.22 4.51
CA ASP A 22 -10.57 -18.03 4.06
C ASP A 22 -10.11 -19.29 3.31
N ILE A 23 -9.18 -19.13 2.35
CA ILE A 23 -8.62 -20.25 1.58
C ILE A 23 -7.90 -21.23 2.52
N THR A 24 -7.01 -20.72 3.37
CA THR A 24 -6.21 -21.58 4.27
C THR A 24 -7.10 -22.29 5.29
N TYR A 25 -8.10 -21.59 5.82
CA TYR A 25 -9.08 -22.19 6.73
C TYR A 25 -9.86 -23.32 6.04
N HIS A 26 -10.31 -23.13 4.80
CA HIS A 26 -10.99 -24.17 4.04
C HIS A 26 -10.08 -25.40 3.81
N LEU A 27 -8.82 -25.17 3.44
CA LEU A 27 -7.83 -26.24 3.27
C LEU A 27 -7.62 -27.03 4.56
N TYR A 28 -7.53 -26.35 5.72
CA TYR A 28 -7.44 -27.04 7.02
C TYR A 28 -8.68 -27.89 7.31
N GLN A 29 -9.88 -27.41 6.99
CA GLN A 29 -11.10 -28.19 7.19
C GLN A 29 -11.17 -29.43 6.29
N LEU A 30 -10.77 -29.31 5.02
CA LEU A 30 -10.68 -30.44 4.10
C LEU A 30 -9.68 -31.47 4.59
N GLU A 31 -8.49 -31.02 4.98
CA GLU A 31 -7.42 -31.89 5.46
C GLU A 31 -7.78 -32.58 6.79
N LYS A 32 -8.43 -31.86 7.71
CA LYS A 32 -8.98 -32.43 8.95
C LYS A 32 -9.97 -33.55 8.65
N LYS A 33 -10.87 -33.38 7.67
CA LYS A 33 -11.83 -34.42 7.25
C LYS A 33 -11.11 -35.64 6.67
N ARG A 34 -10.12 -35.43 5.80
CA ARG A 34 -9.29 -36.49 5.20
C ARG A 34 -8.60 -37.32 6.30
N LEU A 35 -7.85 -36.66 7.19
CA LEU A 35 -7.13 -37.32 8.28
C LEU A 35 -8.07 -38.05 9.25
N LYS A 36 -9.23 -37.48 9.57
CA LYS A 36 -10.23 -38.13 10.41
C LYS A 36 -10.74 -39.46 9.82
N GLN A 37 -10.82 -39.55 8.49
CA GLN A 37 -11.20 -40.80 7.81
C GLN A 37 -10.04 -41.81 7.81
N GLU A 38 -8.82 -41.36 7.55
CA GLU A 38 -7.63 -42.21 7.53
C GLU A 38 -7.31 -42.81 8.91
N LEU A 39 -7.42 -42.00 9.97
CA LEU A 39 -7.26 -42.43 11.36
C LEU A 39 -8.30 -43.48 11.78
N LYS A 40 -9.52 -43.42 11.22
CA LYS A 40 -10.57 -44.44 11.46
C LYS A 40 -10.32 -45.75 10.71
N GLN A 41 -9.61 -45.70 9.59
CA GLN A 41 -9.34 -46.86 8.72
C GLN A 41 -8.00 -47.55 9.06
N ASP A 42 -7.28 -47.09 10.08
CA ASP A 42 -5.92 -47.50 10.45
C ASP A 42 -4.92 -47.46 9.28
N LYS A 43 -5.18 -46.60 8.30
CA LYS A 43 -4.32 -46.38 7.13
C LYS A 43 -3.33 -45.25 7.44
N LEU A 44 -2.39 -45.52 8.33
CA LEU A 44 -1.35 -44.56 8.71
C LEU A 44 -0.26 -44.52 7.62
N LYS A 45 -0.33 -43.56 6.70
CA LYS A 45 0.79 -43.25 5.80
C LYS A 45 1.77 -42.27 6.45
N PRO A 46 3.08 -42.42 6.21
CA PRO A 46 4.10 -41.79 7.03
C PRO A 46 4.30 -40.30 6.73
N THR A 47 4.91 -39.68 7.73
CA THR A 47 5.70 -38.46 7.79
C THR A 47 6.03 -37.78 6.47
N TRP A 48 5.60 -36.53 6.33
CA TRP A 48 5.93 -35.71 5.16
C TRP A 48 7.35 -35.15 5.26
N LYS A 49 8.16 -35.39 4.23
CA LYS A 49 9.44 -34.72 4.05
C LYS A 49 9.23 -33.52 3.15
N THR A 50 9.67 -32.35 3.62
CA THR A 50 9.72 -31.15 2.79
C THR A 50 11.17 -30.83 2.47
N THR A 51 11.41 -29.85 1.60
CA THR A 51 12.76 -29.32 1.33
C THR A 51 13.44 -28.73 2.58
N VAL A 52 12.69 -28.46 3.66
CA VAL A 52 13.17 -27.97 4.95
C VAL A 52 13.62 -29.12 5.88
N GLY A 53 13.56 -30.37 5.40
CA GLY A 53 13.96 -31.57 6.14
C GLY A 53 12.79 -32.43 6.60
N THR A 54 13.07 -33.39 7.48
CA THR A 54 12.05 -34.25 8.09
C THR A 54 11.25 -33.43 9.10
N ILE A 55 10.03 -33.06 8.74
CA ILE A 55 9.08 -32.48 9.68
C ILE A 55 8.27 -33.66 10.22
N GLU A 56 8.70 -34.23 11.35
CA GLU A 56 8.02 -35.40 11.89
C GLU A 56 6.61 -35.06 12.38
N HIS A 57 5.61 -35.42 11.59
CA HIS A 57 4.20 -35.37 11.96
C HIS A 57 3.59 -36.75 11.70
N SER A 58 3.25 -37.48 12.77
CA SER A 58 2.31 -38.58 12.64
C SER A 58 0.95 -38.03 12.19
N PRO A 59 0.11 -38.82 11.48
CA PRO A 59 -1.25 -38.39 11.12
C PRO A 59 -2.05 -37.88 12.33
N THR A 60 -1.86 -38.49 13.51
CA THR A 60 -2.44 -38.05 14.77
C THR A 60 -1.91 -36.68 15.21
N ALA A 61 -0.59 -36.47 15.20
CA ALA A 61 0.00 -35.19 15.57
C ALA A 61 -0.40 -34.08 14.60
N LEU A 62 -0.51 -34.38 13.30
CA LEU A 62 -0.99 -33.44 12.30
C LEU A 62 -2.45 -33.07 12.53
N TYR A 63 -3.31 -34.06 12.83
CA TYR A 63 -4.72 -33.85 13.15
C TYR A 63 -4.89 -32.93 14.38
N GLU A 64 -4.19 -33.22 15.47
CA GLU A 64 -4.19 -32.39 16.70
C GLU A 64 -3.74 -30.95 16.42
N ARG A 65 -2.68 -30.78 15.62
CA ARG A 65 -2.18 -29.45 15.24
C ARG A 65 -3.16 -28.69 14.34
N LEU A 66 -3.82 -29.38 13.40
CA LEU A 66 -4.87 -28.79 12.57
C LEU A 66 -6.11 -28.40 13.38
N GLU A 67 -6.39 -29.11 14.47
CA GLU A 67 -7.52 -28.81 15.34
C GLU A 67 -7.25 -27.62 16.27
N HIS A 68 -6.02 -27.51 16.80
CA HIS A 68 -5.74 -26.58 17.89
C HIS A 68 -4.68 -25.51 17.58
N LEU A 69 -3.58 -25.88 16.92
CA LEU A 69 -2.40 -25.02 16.80
C LEU A 69 -2.41 -24.15 15.54
N TYR A 70 -2.59 -24.76 14.37
CA TYR A 70 -2.47 -24.07 13.08
C TYR A 70 -3.56 -23.03 12.84
N PRO A 71 -4.85 -23.29 13.14
CA PRO A 71 -5.87 -22.25 13.03
C PRO A 71 -5.56 -21.05 13.94
N PHE A 72 -5.07 -21.30 15.15
CA PHE A 72 -4.68 -20.24 16.08
C PHE A 72 -3.50 -19.42 15.54
N LYS A 73 -2.44 -20.08 15.06
CA LYS A 73 -1.26 -19.41 14.51
C LYS A 73 -1.56 -18.63 13.23
N LEU A 74 -2.41 -19.18 12.35
CA LEU A 74 -2.89 -18.46 11.18
C LEU A 74 -3.60 -17.16 11.59
N ARG A 75 -4.54 -17.22 12.53
CA ARG A 75 -5.26 -16.02 13.00
C ARG A 75 -4.31 -15.00 13.63
N GLN A 76 -3.29 -15.46 14.37
CA GLN A 76 -2.25 -14.60 14.94
C GLN A 76 -1.48 -13.85 13.85
N LEU A 77 -1.01 -14.57 12.82
CA LEU A 77 -0.24 -13.98 11.72
C LEU A 77 -1.07 -12.99 10.90
N ILE A 78 -2.33 -13.33 10.59
CA ILE A 78 -3.23 -12.44 9.85
C ILE A 78 -3.50 -11.15 10.64
N LEU A 79 -3.73 -11.25 11.96
CA LEU A 79 -3.93 -10.08 12.80
C LEU A 79 -2.69 -9.17 12.82
N ILE A 80 -1.50 -9.76 13.03
CA ILE A 80 -0.23 -9.01 13.02
C ILE A 80 -0.05 -8.30 11.67
N SER A 81 -0.18 -9.03 10.56
CA SER A 81 -0.01 -8.48 9.21
C SER A 81 -0.96 -7.32 8.95
N SER A 82 -2.22 -7.46 9.35
CA SER A 82 -3.26 -6.45 9.10
C SER A 82 -3.00 -5.15 9.88
N ILE A 83 -2.51 -5.26 11.11
CA ILE A 83 -2.13 -4.10 11.93
C ILE A 83 -0.87 -3.44 11.37
N THR A 84 0.11 -4.23 10.93
CA THR A 84 1.29 -3.69 10.24
C THR A 84 0.89 -2.92 8.98
N SER A 85 -0.02 -3.46 8.15
CA SER A 85 -0.51 -2.73 6.97
C SER A 85 -1.22 -1.42 7.33
N LEU A 86 -1.97 -1.38 8.45
CA LEU A 86 -2.57 -0.14 8.95
C LEU A 86 -1.49 0.86 9.37
N GLU A 87 -0.50 0.43 10.17
CA GLU A 87 0.60 1.29 10.62
C GLU A 87 1.38 1.88 9.45
N VAL A 88 1.69 1.06 8.45
CA VAL A 88 2.36 1.49 7.21
C VAL A 88 1.51 2.52 6.46
N TYR A 89 0.21 2.30 6.33
CA TYR A 89 -0.67 3.30 5.72
C TYR A 89 -0.64 4.63 6.49
N LEU A 90 -0.79 4.58 7.81
CA LEU A 90 -0.83 5.78 8.65
C LEU A 90 0.48 6.59 8.58
N THR A 91 1.61 5.93 8.32
CA THR A 91 2.89 6.60 8.13
C THR A 91 3.11 7.05 6.68
N ASP A 92 2.82 6.21 5.69
CA ASP A 92 3.09 6.50 4.27
C ASP A 92 2.21 7.66 3.76
N VAL A 93 0.98 7.77 4.25
CA VAL A 93 0.08 8.86 3.87
C VAL A 93 0.62 10.24 4.25
N ILE A 94 1.49 10.33 5.28
CA ILE A 94 2.14 11.59 5.68
C ILE A 94 3.05 12.09 4.56
N LEU A 95 3.79 11.19 3.91
CA LEU A 95 4.66 11.53 2.78
C LEU A 95 3.83 11.97 1.57
N GLU A 96 2.69 11.32 1.33
CA GLU A 96 1.77 11.73 0.27
C GLU A 96 1.17 13.10 0.55
N ILE A 97 0.74 13.38 1.78
CA ILE A 97 0.26 14.71 2.18
C ILE A 97 1.37 15.74 1.99
N PHE A 98 2.60 15.46 2.43
CA PHE A 98 3.72 16.38 2.24
C PHE A 98 3.99 16.73 0.76
N LYS A 99 3.84 15.75 -0.14
CA LYS A 99 3.93 15.99 -1.59
C LYS A 99 2.77 16.83 -2.13
N ARG A 100 1.58 16.71 -1.55
CA ARG A 100 0.37 17.45 -1.96
C ARG A 100 0.34 18.87 -1.38
N ASP A 101 0.64 19.00 -0.09
CA ASP A 101 0.59 20.24 0.67
C ASP A 101 1.63 20.23 1.81
N ILE A 102 2.60 21.14 1.71
CA ILE A 102 3.64 21.34 2.72
C ILE A 102 3.15 22.16 3.92
N SER A 103 2.03 22.89 3.79
CA SER A 103 1.51 23.82 4.79
C SER A 103 1.36 23.24 6.21
N PRO A 104 0.78 22.03 6.43
CA PRO A 104 0.68 21.46 7.78
C PRO A 104 2.02 21.21 8.45
N PHE A 105 3.10 21.08 7.68
CA PHE A 105 4.45 20.83 8.20
C PHE A 105 5.23 22.10 8.52
N LYS A 106 4.69 23.28 8.22
CA LYS A 106 5.29 24.58 8.57
C LYS A 106 5.05 24.94 10.04
N VAL A 107 5.46 24.06 10.94
CA VAL A 107 5.37 24.27 12.39
C VAL A 107 6.56 25.07 12.92
N SER A 108 6.37 25.76 14.05
CA SER A 108 7.40 26.57 14.71
C SER A 108 8.40 25.76 15.54
N ASP A 109 8.46 24.43 15.36
CA ASP A 109 9.39 23.58 16.10
C ASP A 109 10.83 23.87 15.68
N THR A 110 11.74 23.97 16.65
CA THR A 110 13.16 24.20 16.37
C THR A 110 13.85 22.88 16.04
N ILE A 111 14.52 22.81 14.89
CA ILE A 111 15.29 21.63 14.47
C ILE A 111 16.76 22.01 14.39
N THR A 112 17.61 21.25 15.10
CA THR A 112 19.07 21.46 15.09
C THR A 112 19.72 20.60 14.02
N PHE A 113 20.59 21.21 13.22
CA PHE A 113 21.45 20.54 12.25
C PHE A 113 22.92 20.83 12.52
N GLN A 114 23.79 19.88 12.20
CA GLN A 114 25.23 20.14 12.19
C GLN A 114 25.59 21.08 11.03
N ARG A 115 26.52 22.01 11.26
CA ARG A 115 26.90 23.03 10.27
C ARG A 115 27.44 22.43 8.98
N ASN A 116 28.34 21.43 9.08
CA ASN A 116 28.89 20.73 7.92
C ASN A 116 27.80 20.04 7.08
N TYR A 117 26.79 19.47 7.74
CA TYR A 117 25.65 18.83 7.09
C TYR A 117 24.86 19.83 6.27
N LEU A 118 24.48 20.97 6.85
CA LEU A 118 23.75 22.03 6.13
C LEU A 118 24.55 22.57 4.93
N LEU A 119 25.86 22.79 5.11
CA LEU A 119 26.72 23.29 4.02
C LEU A 119 26.95 22.24 2.92
N SER A 120 26.79 20.95 3.21
CA SER A 120 26.88 19.87 2.22
C SER A 120 25.59 19.67 1.41
N MET A 121 24.49 20.31 1.79
CA MET A 121 23.20 20.13 1.12
C MET A 121 23.14 20.88 -0.21
N SER A 122 22.77 20.15 -1.27
CA SER A 122 22.69 20.72 -2.62
C SER A 122 21.40 21.49 -2.90
N SER A 123 20.38 21.38 -2.03
CA SER A 123 19.10 22.09 -2.20
C SER A 123 18.29 22.16 -0.91
N VAL A 124 17.43 23.17 -0.82
CA VAL A 124 16.44 23.33 0.27
C VAL A 124 15.47 22.15 0.31
N ASN A 125 15.08 21.61 -0.85
CA ASN A 125 14.17 20.45 -0.91
C ASN A 125 14.77 19.21 -0.24
N LYS A 126 16.11 19.01 -0.29
CA LYS A 126 16.74 17.91 0.45
C LYS A 126 16.59 18.08 1.95
N ILE A 127 16.75 19.31 2.45
CA ILE A 127 16.55 19.63 3.88
C ILE A 127 15.10 19.35 4.28
N GLN A 128 14.13 19.78 3.46
CA GLN A 128 12.70 19.52 3.72
C GLN A 128 12.40 18.01 3.77
N ASN A 129 12.91 17.24 2.79
CA ASN A 129 12.73 15.79 2.76
C ASN A 129 13.37 15.09 3.96
N ASP A 130 14.53 15.56 4.42
CA ASP A 130 15.21 14.98 5.59
C ASP A 130 14.44 15.24 6.89
N ILE A 131 13.81 16.41 7.03
CA ILE A 131 12.95 16.73 8.18
C ILE A 131 11.79 15.74 8.25
N ILE A 132 11.04 15.59 7.15
CA ILE A 132 9.89 14.69 7.09
C ILE A 132 10.30 13.23 7.27
N SER A 133 11.46 12.84 6.71
CA SER A 133 11.98 11.48 6.87
C SER A 133 12.35 11.14 8.33
N LYS A 134 12.81 12.14 9.11
CA LYS A 134 13.06 11.97 10.54
C LYS A 134 11.76 11.81 11.32
N ASP A 135 10.77 12.65 11.04
CA ASP A 135 9.44 12.54 11.64
C ASP A 135 8.83 11.16 11.38
N PHE A 136 8.92 10.69 10.13
CA PHE A 136 8.45 9.36 9.72
C PHE A 136 9.08 8.24 10.57
N ARG A 137 10.40 8.24 10.76
CA ARG A 137 11.09 7.20 11.57
C ARG A 137 10.64 7.21 13.03
N ASN A 138 10.41 8.37 13.61
CA ASN A 138 9.93 8.49 14.98
C ASN A 138 8.52 7.90 15.13
N LEU A 139 7.65 8.11 14.14
CA LEU A 139 6.29 7.55 14.15
C LEU A 139 6.27 6.03 14.01
N THR A 140 7.10 5.46 13.13
CA THR A 140 7.17 4.00 12.95
C THR A 140 7.57 3.28 14.25
N SER A 141 8.40 3.92 15.09
CA SER A 141 8.85 3.36 16.37
C SER A 141 7.91 3.65 17.56
N GLY A 142 7.15 4.74 17.51
CA GLY A 142 6.24 5.16 18.57
C GLY A 142 4.87 4.47 18.61
N GLY A 143 4.47 3.83 17.50
CA GLY A 143 3.19 3.12 17.39
C GLY A 143 1.95 4.04 17.39
N LEU A 144 0.77 3.46 17.59
CA LEU A 144 -0.52 4.15 17.42
C LEU A 144 -0.67 5.43 18.26
N LYS A 145 -0.12 5.47 19.48
CA LYS A 145 -0.20 6.65 20.36
C LYS A 145 0.57 7.85 19.80
N GLU A 146 1.74 7.64 19.22
CA GLU A 146 2.52 8.73 18.61
C GLU A 146 1.89 9.18 17.30
N ILE A 147 1.34 8.24 16.51
CA ILE A 147 0.56 8.54 15.31
C ILE A 147 -0.64 9.44 15.67
N GLU A 148 -1.39 9.10 16.71
CA GLU A 148 -2.53 9.89 17.18
C GLU A 148 -2.13 11.34 17.52
N LYS A 149 -1.07 11.53 18.31
CA LYS A 149 -0.57 12.86 18.66
C LYS A 149 -0.13 13.64 17.43
N TYR A 150 0.55 12.98 16.49
CA TYR A 150 1.06 13.59 15.27
C TYR A 150 -0.07 14.09 14.38
N TYR A 151 -1.09 13.26 14.14
CA TYR A 151 -2.25 13.63 13.34
C TYR A 151 -3.05 14.77 13.96
N LYS A 152 -3.19 14.76 15.28
CA LYS A 152 -3.84 15.86 16.00
C LYS A 152 -3.03 17.16 15.92
N LYS A 153 -1.70 17.08 16.01
CA LYS A 153 -0.82 18.26 15.97
C LYS A 153 -0.74 18.89 14.57
N LEU A 154 -0.51 18.07 13.54
CA LEU A 154 -0.16 18.58 12.20
C LEU A 154 -1.35 18.64 11.25
N PHE A 155 -2.26 17.68 11.36
CA PHE A 155 -3.43 17.63 10.49
C PHE A 155 -4.71 18.09 11.18
N GLU A 156 -4.64 18.41 12.48
CA GLU A 156 -5.81 18.75 13.31
C GLU A 156 -6.91 17.69 13.25
N ILE A 157 -6.53 16.42 13.08
CA ILE A 157 -7.46 15.28 13.03
C ILE A 157 -7.43 14.56 14.37
N ASP A 158 -8.56 14.57 15.08
CA ASP A 158 -8.73 13.79 16.29
C ASP A 158 -9.16 12.36 15.97
N ILE A 159 -8.16 11.50 15.75
CA ILE A 159 -8.36 10.08 15.41
C ILE A 159 -9.19 9.34 16.47
N ARG A 160 -9.13 9.75 17.75
CA ARG A 160 -9.91 9.08 18.81
C ARG A 160 -11.41 9.26 18.65
N ASN A 161 -11.82 10.35 18.02
CA ASN A 161 -13.21 10.77 17.89
C ASN A 161 -13.72 10.66 16.45
N ILE A 162 -13.06 9.85 15.60
CA ILE A 162 -13.32 9.79 14.15
C ILE A 162 -14.57 8.96 13.75
N GLY A 163 -15.41 8.59 14.72
CA GLY A 163 -16.66 7.84 14.48
C GLY A 163 -16.57 6.32 14.64
N ILE A 164 -15.48 5.81 15.20
CA ILE A 164 -15.36 4.40 15.64
C ILE A 164 -14.79 4.36 17.06
N ASN A 165 -15.13 3.32 17.83
CA ASN A 165 -14.61 3.16 19.19
C ASN A 165 -13.09 2.94 19.17
N PHE A 166 -12.34 3.98 19.51
CA PHE A 166 -10.88 3.95 19.52
C PHE A 166 -10.30 2.93 20.52
N GLN A 167 -11.01 2.64 21.62
CA GLN A 167 -10.56 1.65 22.60
C GLN A 167 -10.46 0.25 21.98
N ASP A 168 -11.34 -0.07 21.02
CA ASP A 168 -11.27 -1.33 20.30
C ASP A 168 -10.04 -1.41 19.39
N ILE A 169 -9.73 -0.31 18.68
CA ILE A 169 -8.53 -0.23 17.83
C ILE A 169 -7.27 -0.35 18.69
N GLU A 170 -7.24 0.35 19.81
CA GLU A 170 -6.12 0.30 20.73
C GLU A 170 -5.93 -1.09 21.36
N GLU A 171 -7.02 -1.79 21.68
CA GLU A 171 -6.95 -3.17 22.16
C GLU A 171 -6.36 -4.10 21.09
N ILE A 172 -6.81 -3.98 19.84
CA ILE A 172 -6.30 -4.74 18.70
C ILE A 172 -4.78 -4.53 18.54
N HIS A 173 -4.30 -3.28 18.58
CA HIS A 173 -2.86 -2.96 18.54
C HIS A 173 -2.10 -3.52 19.74
N THR A 174 -2.65 -3.37 20.95
CA THR A 174 -2.01 -3.88 22.18
C THR A 174 -1.88 -5.41 22.11
N ARG A 175 -2.90 -6.09 21.60
CA ARG A 175 -2.86 -7.54 21.40
C ARG A 175 -1.77 -7.96 20.41
N ARG A 176 -1.56 -7.22 19.32
CA ARG A 176 -0.42 -7.43 18.40
C ARG A 176 0.92 -7.20 19.08
N HIS A 177 1.04 -6.18 19.91
CA HIS A 177 2.26 -5.97 20.70
C HIS A 177 2.56 -7.20 21.58
N LEU A 178 1.56 -7.73 22.29
CA LEU A 178 1.73 -8.95 23.09
C LEU A 178 2.14 -10.15 22.21
N PHE A 179 1.53 -10.33 21.04
CA PHE A 179 1.89 -11.42 20.13
C PHE A 179 3.33 -11.35 19.63
N VAL A 180 3.82 -10.16 19.32
CA VAL A 180 5.17 -9.94 18.77
C VAL A 180 6.23 -10.03 19.86
N HIS A 181 6.00 -9.43 21.03
CA HIS A 181 7.04 -9.27 22.06
C HIS A 181 6.94 -10.25 23.22
N ARG A 182 5.76 -10.85 23.43
CA ARG A 182 5.49 -11.73 24.57
C ARG A 182 4.84 -13.05 24.17
N ASN A 183 4.93 -13.42 22.88
CA ASN A 183 4.29 -14.60 22.31
C ASN A 183 2.78 -14.68 22.61
N GLY A 184 2.11 -13.55 22.86
CA GLY A 184 0.68 -13.47 23.16
C GLY A 184 0.32 -13.69 24.63
N ILE A 185 1.29 -13.65 25.53
CA ILE A 185 1.07 -13.79 26.97
C ILE A 185 0.71 -12.42 27.56
N THR A 186 -0.45 -12.35 28.22
CA THR A 186 -0.96 -11.15 28.88
C THR A 186 -0.13 -10.73 30.09
N ASP A 187 -0.15 -9.43 30.37
CA ASP A 187 0.46 -8.84 31.55
C ASP A 187 -0.52 -8.01 32.37
N LEU A 188 0.00 -7.48 33.48
CA LEU A 188 -0.81 -6.69 34.41
C LEU A 188 -1.40 -5.43 33.74
N GLU A 189 -0.66 -4.81 32.82
CA GLU A 189 -1.12 -3.61 32.12
C GLU A 189 -2.30 -3.94 31.21
N TYR A 190 -2.18 -4.97 30.36
CA TYR A 190 -3.25 -5.40 29.47
C TYR A 190 -4.51 -5.79 30.22
N VAL A 191 -4.39 -6.59 31.28
CA VAL A 191 -5.55 -7.06 32.07
C VAL A 191 -6.27 -5.90 32.76
N LYS A 192 -5.51 -4.93 33.30
CA LYS A 192 -6.10 -3.72 33.91
C LYS A 192 -6.77 -2.82 32.88
N ARG A 193 -6.19 -2.72 31.69
CA ARG A 193 -6.65 -1.82 30.62
C ARG A 193 -7.89 -2.34 29.89
N PHE A 194 -7.99 -3.67 29.72
CA PHE A 194 -9.07 -4.31 28.97
C PHE A 194 -9.77 -5.42 29.79
N PRO A 195 -10.36 -5.08 30.95
CA PRO A 195 -10.93 -6.08 31.87
C PRO A 195 -12.13 -6.82 31.27
N ALA A 196 -12.85 -6.19 30.32
CA ALA A 196 -14.01 -6.77 29.65
C ALA A 196 -13.73 -8.08 28.90
N PHE A 197 -12.46 -8.35 28.55
CA PHE A 197 -12.07 -9.59 27.88
C PHE A 197 -11.80 -10.75 28.85
N GLY A 198 -11.79 -10.49 30.16
CA GLY A 198 -11.72 -11.54 31.19
C GLY A 198 -10.42 -12.34 31.25
N TYR A 199 -9.32 -11.85 30.66
CA TYR A 199 -8.02 -12.52 30.73
C TYR A 199 -7.37 -12.35 32.10
N LYS A 200 -6.63 -13.37 32.55
CA LYS A 200 -5.78 -13.32 33.75
C LYS A 200 -4.33 -13.03 33.37
N VAL A 201 -3.54 -12.46 34.29
CA VAL A 201 -2.11 -12.23 34.07
C VAL A 201 -1.39 -13.55 33.74
N SER A 202 -0.45 -13.50 32.80
CA SER A 202 0.29 -14.66 32.28
C SER A 202 -0.56 -15.68 31.51
N GLN A 203 -1.80 -15.32 31.14
CA GLN A 203 -2.62 -16.14 30.25
C GLN A 203 -2.25 -15.91 28.78
N GLN A 204 -2.16 -17.01 28.03
CA GLN A 204 -2.01 -16.98 26.57
C GLN A 204 -3.32 -16.53 25.91
N ILE A 205 -3.27 -15.45 25.14
CA ILE A 205 -4.39 -14.98 24.34
C ILE A 205 -4.63 -15.96 23.19
N LYS A 206 -5.88 -16.45 23.06
CA LYS A 206 -6.36 -17.17 21.88
C LYS A 206 -7.20 -16.22 21.02
N ILE A 207 -6.86 -16.13 19.74
CA ILE A 207 -7.67 -15.40 18.77
C ILE A 207 -8.73 -16.35 18.26
N GLU A 208 -10.00 -16.01 18.47
CA GLU A 208 -11.14 -16.71 17.88
C GLU A 208 -11.46 -16.18 16.49
N HIS A 209 -12.16 -17.00 15.69
CA HIS A 209 -12.56 -16.64 14.32
C HIS A 209 -13.33 -15.32 14.29
N ASN A 210 -14.38 -15.20 15.11
CA ASN A 210 -15.22 -14.00 15.16
C ASN A 210 -14.42 -12.75 15.56
N TYR A 211 -13.50 -12.88 16.52
CA TYR A 211 -12.64 -11.78 16.91
C TYR A 211 -11.78 -11.30 15.74
N LEU A 212 -11.17 -12.22 14.98
CA LEU A 212 -10.34 -11.86 13.83
C LEU A 212 -11.17 -11.11 12.79
N ILE A 213 -12.32 -11.65 12.37
CA ILE A 213 -13.15 -11.04 11.34
C ILE A 213 -13.63 -9.64 11.77
N LEU A 214 -14.08 -9.49 13.02
CA LEU A 214 -14.48 -8.20 13.57
C LEU A 214 -13.30 -7.22 13.61
N SER A 215 -12.11 -7.68 14.00
CA SER A 215 -10.89 -6.86 14.02
C SER A 215 -10.54 -6.36 12.62
N LEU A 216 -10.53 -7.24 11.62
CA LEU A 216 -10.24 -6.86 10.23
C LEU A 216 -11.24 -5.82 9.69
N ASN A 217 -12.52 -5.95 10.05
CA ASN A 217 -13.54 -4.98 9.67
C ASN A 217 -13.34 -3.64 10.38
N LYS A 218 -13.06 -3.64 11.68
CA LYS A 218 -12.77 -2.43 12.46
C LYS A 218 -11.53 -1.70 11.94
N LEU A 219 -10.45 -2.42 11.66
CA LEU A 219 -9.22 -1.83 11.10
C LEU A 219 -9.49 -1.19 9.72
N LEU A 220 -10.21 -1.88 8.84
CA LEU A 220 -10.59 -1.34 7.53
C LEU A 220 -11.47 -0.09 7.64
N GLU A 221 -12.46 -0.12 8.54
CA GLU A 221 -13.34 1.02 8.79
C GLU A 221 -12.58 2.20 9.38
N PHE A 222 -11.71 1.96 10.35
CA PHE A 222 -10.85 2.99 10.94
C PHE A 222 -9.97 3.65 9.87
N GLY A 223 -9.26 2.86 9.06
CA GLY A 223 -8.46 3.40 7.94
C GLY A 223 -9.32 4.16 6.92
N ARG A 224 -10.54 3.69 6.63
CA ARG A 224 -11.48 4.39 5.73
C ARG A 224 -11.90 5.76 6.28
N LEU A 225 -12.21 5.85 7.58
CA LEU A 225 -12.61 7.09 8.23
C LEU A 225 -11.46 8.10 8.22
N ILE A 226 -10.24 7.66 8.53
CA ILE A 226 -9.03 8.50 8.44
C ILE A 226 -8.81 8.97 7.02
N ASN A 227 -8.86 8.06 6.03
CA ASN A 227 -8.70 8.44 4.63
C ASN A 227 -9.75 9.46 4.18
N LYS A 228 -11.00 9.34 4.64
CA LYS A 228 -12.07 10.29 4.34
C LYS A 228 -11.75 11.68 4.88
N GLU A 229 -11.38 11.79 6.16
CA GLU A 229 -11.01 13.07 6.78
C GLU A 229 -9.79 13.70 6.08
N LEU A 230 -8.76 12.90 5.81
CA LEU A 230 -7.58 13.35 5.09
C LEU A 230 -7.91 13.79 3.66
N SER A 231 -8.75 13.06 2.92
CA SER A 231 -9.12 13.43 1.55
C SER A 231 -10.00 14.67 1.50
N ASN A 232 -10.78 14.94 2.56
CA ASN A 232 -11.54 16.19 2.67
C ASN A 232 -10.62 17.39 2.91
N LYS A 233 -9.61 17.22 3.77
CA LYS A 233 -8.69 18.30 4.18
C LYS A 233 -7.58 18.54 3.16
N TYR A 234 -7.06 17.46 2.60
CA TYR A 234 -6.02 17.42 1.58
C TYR A 234 -6.57 16.69 0.35
N PRO A 235 -7.57 17.30 -0.32
CA PRO A 235 -8.07 16.74 -1.57
C PRO A 235 -6.90 16.57 -2.55
N ASP A 236 -7.09 15.72 -3.56
CA ASP A 236 -6.22 15.74 -4.75
C ASP A 236 -6.44 17.06 -5.52
N ALA A 237 -6.07 18.19 -4.88
CA ALA A 237 -5.91 19.46 -5.52
C ALA A 237 -4.61 19.35 -6.32
N ASN A 238 -4.75 19.25 -7.65
CA ASN A 238 -3.70 19.20 -8.66
C ASN A 238 -3.24 17.82 -9.15
N ARG A 239 -4.18 16.93 -9.46
CA ARG A 239 -4.10 16.25 -10.76
C ARG A 239 -4.49 17.24 -11.86
N ASN A 240 -3.69 18.29 -12.05
CA ASN A 240 -3.88 19.17 -13.19
C ASN A 240 -3.51 18.34 -14.40
N LYS A 241 -4.51 17.70 -15.02
CA LYS A 241 -4.36 17.13 -16.34
C LYS A 241 -3.76 18.23 -17.20
N ARG A 242 -2.48 18.10 -17.51
CA ARG A 242 -1.82 19.03 -18.42
C ARG A 242 -2.23 18.56 -19.79
N TYR A 243 -3.19 19.28 -20.36
CA TYR A 243 -3.59 19.10 -21.74
C TYR A 243 -2.66 19.92 -22.60
N TYR A 244 -1.91 19.24 -23.44
CA TYR A 244 -1.12 19.86 -24.49
C TYR A 244 -1.77 19.50 -25.82
N SER A 245 -2.19 20.52 -26.56
CA SER A 245 -2.63 20.33 -27.94
C SER A 245 -1.37 20.34 -28.80
N GLY A 246 -1.11 19.23 -29.52
CA GLY A 246 0.02 19.19 -30.44
C GLY A 246 -0.24 20.02 -31.70
N SER A 247 0.75 20.09 -32.59
CA SER A 247 0.64 20.87 -33.83
C SER A 247 -0.24 20.18 -34.88
N ASN A 248 -0.52 18.89 -34.73
CA ASN A 248 -1.32 18.13 -35.66
C ASN A 248 -2.80 18.05 -35.27
N LYS A 249 -3.65 17.72 -36.25
CA LYS A 249 -5.07 17.44 -36.04
C LYS A 249 -5.37 15.99 -36.36
N PHE A 250 -6.40 15.46 -35.73
CA PHE A 250 -6.93 14.15 -36.07
C PHE A 250 -7.32 14.09 -37.55
N ARG A 251 -6.88 13.03 -38.23
CA ARG A 251 -7.14 12.79 -39.65
C ARG A 251 -7.57 11.34 -39.87
N LYS A 252 -8.76 11.17 -40.45
CA LYS A 252 -9.36 9.85 -40.69
C LYS A 252 -8.62 9.02 -41.74
N ASP A 253 -7.96 9.69 -42.67
CA ASP A 253 -7.18 9.08 -43.74
C ASP A 253 -5.79 8.60 -43.29
N LEU A 254 -5.41 8.92 -42.04
CA LEU A 254 -4.11 8.57 -41.46
C LEU A 254 -4.27 7.53 -40.35
N LYS A 255 -3.13 6.94 -39.95
CA LYS A 255 -3.10 6.05 -38.80
C LYS A 255 -3.17 6.87 -37.52
N ASN A 256 -4.09 6.51 -36.63
CA ASN A 256 -4.31 7.19 -35.37
C ASN A 256 -3.96 6.24 -34.22
N LEU A 257 -3.03 6.64 -33.36
CA LEU A 257 -2.54 5.82 -32.25
C LEU A 257 -2.72 6.56 -30.93
N MET A 258 -3.26 5.87 -29.93
CA MET A 258 -3.22 6.28 -28.54
C MET A 258 -2.19 5.43 -27.80
N ILE A 259 -1.22 6.09 -27.18
CA ILE A 259 -0.09 5.46 -26.51
C ILE A 259 -0.14 5.85 -25.04
N ASP A 260 -0.15 4.84 -24.17
CA ASP A 260 -0.06 4.99 -22.72
C ASP A 260 1.40 4.80 -22.29
N ILE A 261 1.95 5.81 -21.62
CA ILE A 261 3.35 5.92 -21.25
C ILE A 261 3.45 6.16 -19.74
N SER A 262 4.19 5.31 -19.02
CA SER A 262 4.63 5.57 -17.65
C SER A 262 5.89 6.43 -17.64
N ILE A 263 5.94 7.44 -16.78
CA ILE A 263 7.12 8.28 -16.53
C ILE A 263 7.84 7.71 -15.31
N LEU A 264 9.11 7.35 -15.45
CA LEU A 264 9.87 6.65 -14.40
C LEU A 264 10.65 7.61 -13.49
N GLU A 265 10.77 8.88 -13.86
CA GLU A 265 11.44 9.92 -13.08
C GLU A 265 10.52 11.13 -12.86
N ASP A 266 10.26 11.50 -11.61
CA ASP A 266 9.35 12.61 -11.22
C ASP A 266 9.72 13.99 -11.82
N LYS A 267 10.97 14.16 -12.29
CA LYS A 267 11.46 15.42 -12.89
C LYS A 267 11.55 15.39 -14.42
N PHE A 268 11.14 14.29 -15.05
CA PHE A 268 11.24 14.18 -16.50
C PHE A 268 10.12 14.98 -17.18
N ASP A 269 10.50 16.01 -17.94
CA ASP A 269 9.56 16.77 -18.75
C ASP A 269 9.27 16.04 -20.06
N ILE A 270 8.27 15.17 -20.01
CA ILE A 270 7.87 14.38 -21.18
C ILE A 270 7.35 15.26 -22.33
N ILE A 271 6.78 16.43 -22.04
CA ILE A 271 6.24 17.31 -23.09
C ILE A 271 7.40 17.91 -23.88
N ASP A 272 8.38 18.49 -23.18
CA ASP A 272 9.58 19.07 -23.81
C ASP A 272 10.37 18.01 -24.60
N TYR A 273 10.50 16.80 -24.05
CA TYR A 273 11.15 15.71 -24.77
C TYR A 273 10.42 15.35 -26.07
N LEU A 274 9.10 15.13 -26.02
CA LEU A 274 8.33 14.72 -27.20
C LEU A 274 8.25 15.84 -28.25
N ASP A 275 8.23 17.10 -27.84
CA ASP A 275 8.22 18.25 -28.76
C ASP A 275 9.56 18.43 -29.50
N ASN A 276 10.67 18.11 -28.83
CA ASN A 276 12.01 18.25 -29.40
C ASN A 276 12.56 16.96 -30.01
N LEU A 277 11.82 15.84 -29.93
CA LEU A 277 12.24 14.57 -30.50
C LEU A 277 12.27 14.66 -32.04
N GLU A 278 13.43 14.41 -32.63
CA GLU A 278 13.66 14.49 -34.08
C GLU A 278 14.35 13.22 -34.58
N VAL A 279 13.85 12.65 -35.69
CA VAL A 279 14.43 11.48 -36.36
C VAL A 279 14.48 11.74 -37.86
N ASP A 280 15.64 11.57 -38.47
CA ASP A 280 15.87 11.82 -39.91
C ASP A 280 15.44 13.22 -40.40
N GLY A 281 15.59 14.26 -39.57
CA GLY A 281 15.17 15.62 -39.92
C GLY A 281 13.66 15.89 -39.76
N ILE A 282 12.91 14.93 -39.21
CA ILE A 282 11.46 15.01 -39.01
C ILE A 282 11.18 15.14 -37.50
N LYS A 283 10.41 16.16 -37.11
CA LYS A 283 10.01 16.39 -35.72
C LYS A 283 8.82 15.54 -35.33
N PHE A 284 8.85 14.99 -34.12
CA PHE A 284 7.75 14.18 -33.61
C PHE A 284 6.50 15.03 -33.31
N ALA A 285 6.71 16.28 -32.87
CA ALA A 285 5.65 17.26 -32.61
C ALA A 285 4.62 17.35 -33.74
N ASP A 286 5.07 17.24 -35.00
CA ASP A 286 4.23 17.32 -36.22
C ASP A 286 3.22 16.17 -36.35
N TYR A 287 3.35 15.11 -35.55
CA TYR A 287 2.41 14.00 -35.48
C TYR A 287 1.53 14.02 -34.23
N ILE A 288 1.86 14.87 -33.24
CA ILE A 288 1.14 14.95 -31.96
C ILE A 288 -0.18 15.68 -32.17
N VAL A 289 -1.27 14.99 -31.84
CA VAL A 289 -2.61 15.57 -31.77
C VAL A 289 -2.87 16.10 -30.37
N GLN A 290 -2.57 15.29 -29.34
CA GLN A 290 -2.81 15.65 -27.95
C GLN A 290 -1.88 14.88 -27.02
N ILE A 291 -1.39 15.54 -25.98
CA ILE A 291 -0.75 14.90 -24.82
C ILE A 291 -1.60 15.20 -23.60
N THR A 292 -1.90 14.17 -22.82
CA THR A 292 -2.54 14.30 -21.51
C THR A 292 -1.62 13.70 -20.46
N VAL A 293 -0.98 14.57 -19.67
CA VAL A 293 -0.10 14.14 -18.58
C VAL A 293 -0.88 14.15 -17.27
N LEU A 294 -0.78 13.05 -16.53
CA LEU A 294 -1.37 12.85 -15.21
C LEU A 294 -0.37 12.13 -14.32
N ASP A 295 0.20 12.84 -13.35
CA ASP A 295 1.25 12.33 -12.47
C ASP A 295 2.40 11.70 -13.29
N ASN A 296 2.73 10.43 -13.00
CA ASN A 296 3.74 9.65 -13.69
C ASN A 296 3.16 8.86 -14.88
N SER A 297 2.07 9.34 -15.48
CA SER A 297 1.45 8.75 -16.66
C SER A 297 1.20 9.79 -17.74
N CYS A 298 1.33 9.38 -18.99
CA CYS A 298 1.13 10.22 -20.16
C CYS A 298 0.33 9.43 -21.20
N ASN A 299 -0.84 9.97 -21.56
CA ASN A 299 -1.59 9.51 -22.73
C ASN A 299 -1.25 10.41 -23.91
N LEU A 300 -0.55 9.83 -24.89
CA LEU A 300 -0.13 10.48 -26.11
C LEU A 300 -1.03 10.04 -27.26
N PHE A 301 -1.63 11.01 -27.96
CA PHE A 301 -2.43 10.78 -29.14
C PHE A 301 -1.72 11.36 -30.37
N ILE A 302 -1.45 10.49 -31.36
CA ILE A 302 -0.73 10.86 -32.59
C ILE A 302 -1.50 10.43 -33.84
N SER A 303 -1.31 11.19 -34.92
CA SER A 303 -1.91 10.95 -36.25
C SER A 303 -0.86 11.11 -37.34
N GLY A 304 -0.76 10.18 -38.28
CA GLY A 304 0.31 10.20 -39.29
C GLY A 304 0.36 8.98 -40.19
N ARG A 305 1.28 8.99 -41.16
CA ARG A 305 1.57 7.79 -41.96
C ARG A 305 2.33 6.79 -41.09
N ASN A 306 2.04 5.49 -41.27
CA ASN A 306 2.57 4.43 -40.42
C ASN A 306 4.11 4.35 -40.43
N ASP A 307 4.70 4.47 -41.61
CA ASP A 307 6.15 4.48 -41.83
C ASP A 307 6.81 5.66 -41.08
N ALA A 308 6.24 6.86 -41.17
CA ALA A 308 6.76 8.04 -40.50
C ALA A 308 6.67 7.93 -38.96
N ILE A 309 5.52 7.53 -38.42
CA ILE A 309 5.31 7.40 -36.97
C ILE A 309 6.20 6.29 -36.36
N SER A 310 6.36 5.16 -37.07
CA SER A 310 7.09 3.99 -36.54
C SER A 310 8.54 4.30 -36.16
N LYS A 311 9.17 5.28 -36.81
CA LYS A 311 10.56 5.70 -36.56
C LYS A 311 10.80 6.24 -35.15
N PHE A 312 9.76 6.79 -34.52
CA PHE A 312 9.88 7.43 -33.21
C PHE A 312 9.74 6.45 -32.03
N PHE A 313 9.28 5.21 -32.24
CA PHE A 313 9.10 4.25 -31.15
C PHE A 313 10.42 3.81 -30.53
N ASN A 314 11.45 3.55 -31.33
CA ASN A 314 12.75 3.11 -30.80
C ASN A 314 13.36 4.16 -29.87
N PRO A 315 13.48 5.45 -30.26
CA PRO A 315 13.94 6.49 -29.34
C PRO A 315 13.15 6.58 -28.03
N ILE A 316 11.82 6.45 -28.08
CA ILE A 316 10.96 6.51 -26.90
C ILE A 316 11.21 5.31 -25.97
N ILE A 317 11.35 4.11 -26.55
CA ILE A 317 11.62 2.87 -25.81
C ILE A 317 13.01 2.91 -25.17
N GLU A 318 14.01 3.43 -25.88
CA GLU A 318 15.41 3.45 -25.45
C GLU A 318 15.74 4.57 -24.45
N HIS A 319 14.87 5.58 -24.30
CA HIS A 319 15.13 6.75 -23.46
C HIS A 319 15.33 6.41 -21.96
N GLY A 320 14.85 5.25 -21.49
CA GLY A 320 15.09 4.73 -20.14
C GLY A 320 14.36 5.46 -19.00
N LYS A 321 13.83 6.67 -19.23
CA LYS A 321 13.04 7.45 -18.26
C LYS A 321 11.53 7.32 -18.40
N MET A 322 11.10 6.51 -19.36
CA MET A 322 9.69 6.25 -19.62
C MET A 322 9.50 4.82 -20.11
N LEU A 323 8.28 4.32 -20.01
CA LEU A 323 7.90 2.98 -20.43
C LEU A 323 6.58 3.04 -21.18
N ILE A 324 6.55 2.55 -22.42
CA ILE A 324 5.30 2.37 -23.16
C ILE A 324 4.56 1.18 -22.54
N ASN A 325 3.43 1.44 -21.90
CA ASN A 325 2.58 0.40 -21.31
C ASN A 325 1.72 -0.27 -22.38
N LYS A 326 1.16 0.54 -23.28
CA LYS A 326 0.15 0.09 -24.24
C LYS A 326 0.09 1.03 -25.45
N THR A 327 -0.10 0.45 -26.63
CA THR A 327 -0.42 1.17 -27.86
C THR A 327 -1.75 0.65 -28.39
N ILE A 328 -2.68 1.57 -28.67
CA ILE A 328 -4.02 1.27 -29.20
C ILE A 328 -4.16 1.99 -30.53
N GLU A 329 -4.44 1.24 -31.58
CA GLU A 329 -4.85 1.82 -32.86
C GLU A 329 -6.33 2.18 -32.81
N ILE A 330 -6.63 3.46 -33.02
CA ILE A 330 -8.01 3.93 -33.10
C ILE A 330 -8.47 3.72 -34.54
N LYS A 331 -9.19 2.62 -34.74
CA LYS A 331 -9.97 2.39 -35.96
C LYS A 331 -11.33 3.04 -35.77
N ASP A 332 -11.81 3.78 -36.77
CA ASP A 332 -13.18 4.30 -36.75
C ASP A 332 -14.12 3.10 -36.44
N SER A 333 -14.81 3.19 -35.31
CA SER A 333 -15.99 2.37 -35.06
C SER A 333 -17.06 2.97 -35.96
N ILE A 334 -17.47 2.24 -36.99
CA ILE A 334 -18.65 2.60 -37.78
C ILE A 334 -19.87 2.68 -36.84
#